data_AF-A0A3L8P1F7-F1
#
_entry.id   AF-A0A3L8P1F7-F1
#
_cell.length_a   1.000
_cell.length_b   1.000
_cell.length_c   1.000
_cell.angle_alpha   90.00
_cell.angle_beta   90.00
_cell.angle_gamma   90.00
#
_symmetry.space_group_name_H-M   'P 1'
#
loop_
_entity.id
_entity.type
_entity.pdbx_description
1 polymer ?
#
loop_
_entity_poly.entity_id
_entity_poly.type
_entity_poly.pdbx_seq_one_letter_code
_entity_poly.pdbx_strand_id
1 'polypeptide(L)'
;MTLEPPRDRVRPTGMRIDAARNAPRYTALSAALATTLLAVGACGARPASESAASSSSTAPKASPSAELCVGAISKTGTADLDGDGKPDQVNFQAASGKCQAQLVAADLKTATDVGSLQPTSIKPLTVPGRTGQLVIVRETHPRGGYQDHLYGYADGKLVELKVDGRTLLPFVATDTTDPAAGYKLQCADGTITVIRAVAHKPVGIAPAYDIVSTTYAVDGTVLKVAGQRELKDNVLHNDLGQDFPDIPQHQLLSSGCA
;
A
#
# COMPACT_ATOMS: atom_id res chain seq x y z
N MET A 1 9.84 -59.47 30.19
CA MET A 1 8.39 -59.26 30.03
C MET A 1 7.99 -58.21 31.04
N THR A 2 7.81 -56.99 30.58
CA THR A 2 7.53 -55.82 31.44
C THR A 2 6.22 -55.24 30.93
N LEU A 3 5.18 -55.27 31.76
CA LEU A 3 3.83 -54.84 31.43
C LEU A 3 3.73 -53.31 31.57
N GLU A 4 3.46 -52.60 30.48
CA GLU A 4 3.04 -51.20 30.50
C GLU A 4 1.58 -51.09 30.99
N PRO A 5 1.23 -50.10 31.82
CA PRO A 5 -0.15 -49.80 32.17
C PRO A 5 -0.83 -48.88 31.12
N PRO A 6 -2.17 -48.96 30.98
CA PRO A 6 -2.91 -48.17 30.00
C PRO A 6 -2.99 -46.69 30.41
N ARG A 7 -2.76 -45.80 29.44
CA ARG A 7 -2.94 -44.35 29.59
C ARG A 7 -4.41 -43.99 29.34
N ASP A 8 -5.09 -43.52 30.38
CA ASP A 8 -6.42 -42.94 30.31
C ASP A 8 -6.42 -41.65 29.47
N ARG A 9 -7.26 -41.65 28.42
CA ARG A 9 -7.56 -40.45 27.62
C ARG A 9 -8.60 -39.60 28.35
N VAL A 10 -8.15 -38.52 28.98
CA VAL A 10 -9.04 -37.43 29.41
C VAL A 10 -9.53 -36.69 28.17
N ARG A 11 -10.83 -36.81 27.87
CA ARG A 11 -11.53 -35.98 26.88
C ARG A 11 -11.81 -34.61 27.51
N PRO A 12 -11.34 -33.48 26.94
CA PRO A 12 -11.80 -32.17 27.37
C PRO A 12 -13.24 -31.96 26.87
N THR A 13 -14.13 -31.74 27.84
CA THR A 13 -15.53 -31.39 27.66
C THR A 13 -15.65 -30.05 26.94
N GLY A 14 -16.50 -30.01 25.92
CA GLY A 14 -16.70 -28.85 25.05
C GLY A 14 -17.14 -27.60 25.80
N MET A 15 -16.42 -26.50 25.56
CA MET A 15 -16.83 -25.16 25.95
C MET A 15 -17.65 -24.58 24.80
N ARG A 16 -18.98 -24.60 24.95
CA ARG A 16 -19.90 -23.85 24.08
C ARG A 16 -19.75 -22.37 24.43
N ILE A 17 -19.24 -21.58 23.50
CA ILE A 17 -19.27 -20.12 23.56
C ILE A 17 -20.54 -19.68 22.87
N ASP A 18 -21.57 -19.35 23.66
CA ASP A 18 -22.78 -18.70 23.17
C ASP A 18 -22.42 -17.26 22.77
N ALA A 19 -22.42 -17.00 21.46
CA ALA A 19 -22.22 -15.67 20.89
C ALA A 19 -23.45 -14.79 21.16
N ALA A 20 -23.37 -13.96 22.21
CA ALA A 20 -24.32 -12.88 22.45
C ALA A 20 -24.21 -11.83 21.33
N ARG A 21 -25.20 -11.83 20.44
CA ARG A 21 -25.41 -10.80 19.41
C ARG A 21 -25.85 -9.49 20.05
N ASN A 22 -24.92 -8.60 20.36
CA ASN A 22 -25.22 -7.20 20.67
C ASN A 22 -24.77 -6.32 19.50
N ALA A 23 -25.67 -6.12 18.53
CA ALA A 23 -25.51 -5.08 17.53
C ALA A 23 -26.02 -3.75 18.10
N PRO A 24 -25.20 -2.69 18.15
CA PRO A 24 -25.69 -1.36 18.52
C PRO A 24 -26.54 -0.80 17.38
N ARG A 25 -27.84 -0.61 17.67
CA ARG A 25 -28.77 0.13 16.82
C ARG A 25 -28.42 1.63 16.92
N TYR A 26 -27.64 2.13 15.98
CA TYR A 26 -27.49 3.58 15.79
C TYR A 26 -28.69 4.11 15.00
N THR A 27 -29.63 4.72 15.71
CA THR A 27 -30.69 5.54 15.14
C THR A 27 -30.07 6.76 14.48
N ALA A 28 -30.14 6.83 13.14
CA ALA A 28 -29.81 8.00 12.37
C ALA A 28 -30.85 9.10 12.64
N LEU A 29 -30.43 10.17 13.33
CA LEU A 29 -31.19 11.40 13.45
C LEU A 29 -30.90 12.27 12.22
N SER A 30 -31.83 12.30 11.27
CA SER A 30 -31.76 13.22 10.12
C SER A 30 -32.12 14.63 10.58
N ALA A 31 -31.12 15.49 10.76
CA ALA A 31 -31.33 16.92 10.92
C ALA A 31 -31.26 17.60 9.54
N ALA A 32 -32.43 17.97 9.02
CA ALA A 32 -32.54 18.86 7.87
C ALA A 32 -32.22 20.29 8.34
N LEU A 33 -31.09 20.85 7.91
CA LEU A 33 -30.85 22.29 8.01
C LEU A 33 -31.22 22.93 6.68
N ALA A 34 -32.37 23.62 6.68
CA ALA A 34 -32.74 24.60 5.68
C ALA A 34 -31.95 25.88 5.97
N THR A 35 -31.10 26.32 5.05
CA THR A 35 -30.42 27.62 5.17
C THR A 35 -30.85 28.53 4.03
N THR A 36 -31.59 29.55 4.45
CA THR A 36 -32.26 30.60 3.70
C THR A 36 -31.27 31.55 3.04
N LEU A 37 -31.54 31.92 1.78
CA LEU A 37 -30.93 33.06 1.09
C LEU A 37 -31.25 34.37 1.81
N LEU A 38 -30.24 35.22 1.99
CA LEU A 38 -30.40 36.66 2.19
C LEU A 38 -29.39 37.39 1.31
N ALA A 39 -29.91 37.95 0.22
CA ALA A 39 -29.23 38.94 -0.60
C ALA A 39 -29.40 40.32 0.05
N VAL A 40 -28.29 41.03 0.29
CA VAL A 40 -28.29 42.48 0.49
C VAL A 40 -27.08 43.04 -0.24
N GLY A 41 -27.34 43.88 -1.24
CA GLY A 41 -26.33 44.67 -1.93
C GLY A 41 -25.90 45.88 -1.10
N ALA A 42 -24.63 46.27 -1.24
CA ALA A 42 -24.19 47.62 -0.94
C ALA A 42 -22.99 47.97 -1.83
N CYS A 43 -23.18 49.06 -2.58
CA CYS A 43 -22.24 49.72 -3.47
C CYS A 43 -21.21 50.51 -2.64
N GLY A 44 -19.92 50.40 -2.94
CA GLY A 44 -18.87 51.16 -2.26
C GLY A 44 -17.53 51.09 -3.00
N ALA A 45 -17.23 52.14 -3.76
CA ALA A 45 -16.00 52.29 -4.53
C ALA A 45 -14.79 52.61 -3.62
N ARG A 46 -13.64 51.96 -3.90
CA ARG A 46 -12.29 52.51 -3.68
C ARG A 46 -11.26 51.74 -4.51
N PRO A 47 -10.36 52.42 -5.26
CA PRO A 47 -9.30 51.77 -6.00
C PRO A 47 -8.09 51.60 -5.09
N ALA A 48 -7.63 50.36 -4.92
CA ALA A 48 -6.31 50.08 -4.39
C ALA A 48 -5.70 48.95 -5.23
N SER A 49 -4.57 49.26 -5.86
CA SER A 49 -3.73 48.33 -6.59
C SER A 49 -3.36 47.14 -5.72
N GLU A 50 -3.83 45.95 -6.09
CA GLU A 50 -3.26 44.70 -5.62
C GLU A 50 -3.06 43.79 -6.84
N SER A 51 -1.79 43.46 -7.07
CA SER A 51 -1.31 42.60 -8.14
C SER A 51 -2.03 41.27 -8.11
N ALA A 52 -2.83 41.01 -9.13
CA ALA A 52 -3.43 39.71 -9.39
C ALA A 52 -2.31 38.68 -9.65
N ALA A 53 -1.93 37.95 -8.62
CA ALA A 53 -1.23 36.68 -8.75
C ALA A 53 -2.22 35.69 -9.37
N SER A 54 -2.19 35.62 -10.69
CA SER A 54 -2.92 34.63 -11.49
C SER A 54 -2.49 33.24 -11.02
N SER A 55 -3.33 32.63 -10.18
CA SER A 55 -3.18 31.25 -9.75
C SER A 55 -3.53 30.37 -10.94
N SER A 56 -2.55 30.11 -11.80
CA SER A 56 -2.71 29.18 -12.92
C SER A 56 -2.92 27.79 -12.34
N SER A 57 -4.18 27.36 -12.30
CA SER A 57 -4.57 25.96 -12.12
C SER A 57 -4.02 25.17 -13.29
N THR A 58 -2.76 24.77 -13.15
CA THR A 58 -2.11 23.87 -14.10
C THR A 58 -2.70 22.52 -13.80
N ALA A 59 -3.80 22.18 -14.47
CA ALA A 59 -4.29 20.81 -14.49
C ALA A 59 -3.10 19.90 -14.79
N PRO A 60 -2.91 18.79 -14.04
CA PRO A 60 -1.81 17.89 -14.29
C PRO A 60 -1.88 17.45 -15.75
N LYS A 61 -0.91 17.91 -16.54
CA LYS A 61 -0.78 17.58 -17.95
C LYS A 61 -0.67 16.06 -17.99
N ALA A 62 -1.70 15.40 -18.51
CA ALA A 62 -1.69 13.95 -18.67
C ALA A 62 -0.37 13.58 -19.35
N SER A 63 0.46 12.81 -18.67
CA SER A 63 1.74 12.37 -19.23
C SER A 63 1.44 11.72 -20.57
N PRO A 64 2.10 12.16 -21.67
CA PRO A 64 1.95 11.49 -22.95
C PRO A 64 2.27 10.01 -22.71
N SER A 65 1.44 9.12 -23.25
CA SER A 65 1.67 7.68 -23.23
C SER A 65 3.14 7.43 -23.54
N ALA A 66 3.87 6.82 -22.60
CA ALA A 66 5.31 6.66 -22.72
C ALA A 66 5.60 5.92 -24.03
N GLU A 67 6.19 6.62 -25.00
CA GLU A 67 6.61 6.01 -26.25
C GLU A 67 7.62 4.91 -25.89
N LEU A 68 7.41 3.70 -26.41
CA LEU A 68 8.25 2.56 -26.11
C LEU A 68 9.67 2.88 -26.58
N CYS A 69 10.54 3.12 -25.63
CA CYS A 69 11.95 3.26 -25.92
C CYS A 69 12.54 1.87 -26.12
N VAL A 70 13.43 1.73 -27.10
CA VAL A 70 14.21 0.49 -27.26
C VAL A 70 15.48 0.66 -26.43
N GLY A 71 15.40 0.34 -25.14
CA GLY A 71 16.51 0.36 -24.20
C GLY A 71 17.09 -1.02 -23.93
N ALA A 72 18.27 -1.07 -23.31
CA ALA A 72 18.81 -2.31 -22.76
C ALA A 72 17.97 -2.75 -21.56
N ILE A 73 17.50 -4.00 -21.57
CA ILE A 73 16.80 -4.61 -20.44
C ILE A 73 17.85 -4.93 -19.37
N SER A 74 17.68 -4.39 -18.17
CA SER A 74 18.61 -4.62 -17.05
C SER A 74 18.01 -5.46 -15.93
N LYS A 75 16.68 -5.56 -15.84
CA LYS A 75 15.96 -6.47 -14.96
C LYS A 75 14.70 -7.01 -15.62
N THR A 76 14.35 -8.24 -15.28
CA THR A 76 13.13 -8.92 -15.74
C THR A 76 12.45 -9.60 -14.58
N GLY A 77 11.12 -9.61 -14.60
CA GLY A 77 10.26 -10.47 -13.80
C GLY A 77 9.08 -10.93 -14.65
N THR A 78 8.17 -11.67 -14.03
CA THR A 78 6.95 -12.15 -14.68
C THR A 78 5.76 -12.01 -13.73
N ALA A 79 4.59 -11.65 -14.25
CA ALA A 79 3.32 -11.62 -13.52
C ALA A 79 2.17 -11.78 -14.52
N ASP A 80 1.11 -12.50 -14.17
CA ASP A 80 -0.13 -12.55 -14.96
C ASP A 80 -0.89 -11.23 -14.76
N LEU A 81 -0.55 -10.18 -15.50
CA LEU A 81 -1.01 -8.82 -15.25
C LEU A 81 -2.46 -8.58 -15.70
N ASP A 82 -2.91 -9.29 -16.73
CA ASP A 82 -4.25 -9.14 -17.30
C ASP A 82 -5.26 -10.21 -16.84
N GLY A 83 -4.79 -11.24 -16.11
CA GLY A 83 -5.62 -12.28 -15.53
C GLY A 83 -6.01 -13.39 -16.52
N ASP A 84 -5.29 -13.54 -17.63
CA ASP A 84 -5.53 -14.61 -18.62
C ASP A 84 -4.98 -15.99 -18.17
N GLY A 85 -4.30 -16.04 -17.03
CA GLY A 85 -3.70 -17.25 -16.45
C GLY A 85 -2.31 -17.55 -16.99
N LYS A 86 -1.72 -16.70 -17.84
CA LYS A 86 -0.35 -16.83 -18.33
C LYS A 86 0.52 -15.71 -17.78
N PRO A 87 1.78 -15.99 -17.45
CA PRO A 87 2.70 -14.95 -16.99
C PRO A 87 3.07 -13.99 -18.14
N ASP A 88 2.88 -12.69 -17.92
CA ASP A 88 3.40 -11.63 -18.78
C ASP A 88 4.83 -11.26 -18.37
N GLN A 89 5.69 -10.99 -19.35
CA GLN A 89 7.05 -10.52 -19.12
C GLN A 89 7.05 -9.04 -18.74
N VAL A 90 7.70 -8.73 -17.60
CA VAL A 90 7.87 -7.37 -17.11
C VAL A 90 9.35 -7.03 -17.08
N ASN A 91 9.75 -6.06 -17.90
CA ASN A 91 11.13 -5.65 -18.10
C ASN A 91 11.34 -4.23 -17.60
N PHE A 92 12.38 -4.03 -16.80
CA PHE A 92 12.90 -2.70 -16.56
C PHE A 92 13.97 -2.36 -17.61
N GLN A 93 13.80 -1.19 -18.22
CA GLN A 93 14.73 -0.60 -19.16
C GLN A 93 15.30 0.66 -18.53
N ALA A 94 16.62 0.70 -18.37
CA ALA A 94 17.29 1.88 -17.84
C ALA A 94 17.20 3.06 -18.83
N ALA A 95 17.23 4.28 -18.30
CA ALA A 95 17.31 5.49 -19.12
C ALA A 95 18.53 5.43 -20.05
N SER A 96 18.35 5.83 -21.31
CA SER A 96 19.41 5.84 -22.32
C SER A 96 19.19 6.95 -23.35
N GLY A 97 20.17 7.84 -23.51
CA GLY A 97 20.05 8.99 -24.41
C GLY A 97 18.87 9.90 -24.02
N LYS A 98 17.85 9.98 -24.89
CA LYS A 98 16.62 10.76 -24.64
C LYS A 98 15.51 9.95 -23.97
N CYS A 99 15.71 8.65 -23.79
CA CYS A 99 14.73 7.76 -23.19
C CYS A 99 14.81 7.81 -21.67
N GLN A 100 13.66 8.02 -21.03
CA GLN A 100 13.51 7.84 -19.59
C GLN A 100 13.57 6.36 -19.23
N ALA A 101 13.80 6.06 -17.95
CA ALA A 101 13.71 4.68 -17.48
C ALA A 101 12.24 4.23 -17.53
N GLN A 102 12.01 2.99 -17.97
CA GLN A 102 10.66 2.47 -18.18
C GLN A 102 10.51 1.09 -17.55
N LEU A 103 9.32 0.82 -17.01
CA LEU A 103 8.84 -0.53 -16.75
C LEU A 103 7.90 -0.93 -17.88
N VAL A 104 8.21 -2.03 -18.55
CA VAL A 104 7.54 -2.48 -19.78
C VAL A 104 6.91 -3.84 -19.55
N ALA A 105 5.60 -3.93 -19.74
CA ALA A 105 4.91 -5.21 -19.87
C ALA A 105 4.89 -5.59 -21.35
N ALA A 106 5.83 -6.45 -21.76
CA ALA A 106 6.17 -6.66 -23.16
C ALA A 106 5.02 -7.29 -23.95
N ASP A 107 4.40 -8.33 -23.40
CA ASP A 107 3.29 -9.05 -24.01
C ASP A 107 2.04 -8.18 -24.15
N LEU A 108 1.83 -7.29 -23.18
CA LEU A 108 0.73 -6.33 -23.14
C LEU A 108 1.02 -5.02 -23.89
N LYS A 109 2.22 -4.89 -24.49
CA LYS A 109 2.67 -3.75 -25.30
C LYS A 109 2.45 -2.39 -24.62
N THR A 110 2.69 -2.34 -23.33
CA THR A 110 2.51 -1.12 -22.52
C THR A 110 3.76 -0.82 -21.71
N ALA A 111 3.97 0.45 -21.39
CA ALA A 111 5.09 0.91 -20.59
C ALA A 111 4.67 2.07 -19.69
N THR A 112 5.34 2.18 -18.54
CA THR A 112 5.26 3.35 -17.67
C THR A 112 6.64 3.93 -17.45
N ASP A 113 6.72 5.26 -17.46
CA ASP A 113 7.88 6.00 -16.96
C ASP A 113 8.03 5.72 -15.46
N VAL A 114 9.23 5.35 -15.04
CA VAL A 114 9.59 5.12 -13.63
C VAL A 114 10.65 6.10 -13.13
N GLY A 115 10.95 7.14 -13.91
CA GLY A 115 11.86 8.23 -13.55
C GLY A 115 13.27 7.73 -13.30
N SER A 116 13.77 7.93 -12.08
CA SER A 116 15.13 7.56 -11.68
C SER A 116 15.24 6.18 -11.05
N LEU A 117 14.14 5.41 -10.98
CA LEU A 117 14.09 4.11 -10.29
C LEU A 117 15.21 3.17 -10.77
N GLN A 118 15.96 2.57 -9.83
CA GLN A 118 16.95 1.54 -10.12
C GLN A 118 16.57 0.22 -9.42
N PRO A 119 15.75 -0.64 -10.07
CA PRO A 119 15.21 -1.81 -9.41
C PRO A 119 16.26 -2.90 -9.17
N THR A 120 16.24 -3.48 -7.98
CA THR A 120 17.03 -4.65 -7.61
C THR A 120 16.25 -5.95 -7.80
N SER A 121 14.92 -5.92 -7.71
CA SER A 121 14.06 -7.07 -8.03
C SER A 121 12.69 -6.67 -8.58
N ILE A 122 12.10 -7.54 -9.38
CA ILE A 122 10.74 -7.46 -9.92
C ILE A 122 10.07 -8.79 -9.60
N LYS A 123 8.94 -8.78 -8.88
CA LYS A 123 8.24 -10.01 -8.44
C LYS A 123 6.72 -9.87 -8.63
N PRO A 124 6.01 -10.96 -8.95
CA PRO A 124 4.55 -10.96 -8.94
C PRO A 124 4.03 -10.80 -7.51
N LEU A 125 2.82 -10.25 -7.40
CA LEU A 125 2.04 -10.14 -6.17
C LEU A 125 0.60 -10.54 -6.47
N THR A 126 0.18 -11.69 -5.96
CA THR A 126 -1.21 -12.13 -6.10
C THR A 126 -2.08 -11.43 -5.06
N VAL A 127 -3.19 -10.83 -5.51
CA VAL A 127 -4.23 -10.29 -4.62
C VAL A 127 -5.51 -11.06 -4.89
N PRO A 128 -5.90 -12.01 -4.04
CA PRO A 128 -7.11 -12.82 -4.24
C PRO A 128 -8.32 -11.93 -4.51
N GLY A 129 -9.22 -12.31 -5.43
CA GLY A 129 -10.40 -11.52 -5.78
C GLY A 129 -10.18 -10.43 -6.83
N ARG A 130 -8.95 -10.25 -7.33
CA ARG A 130 -8.68 -9.41 -8.51
C ARG A 130 -8.54 -10.23 -9.78
N THR A 131 -8.82 -9.56 -10.90
CA THR A 131 -8.34 -9.99 -12.22
C THR A 131 -6.88 -9.54 -12.36
N GLY A 132 -6.00 -10.50 -12.61
CA GLY A 132 -4.55 -10.27 -12.73
C GLY A 132 -3.82 -10.06 -11.40
N GLN A 133 -2.52 -10.27 -11.46
CA GLN A 133 -1.52 -10.03 -10.44
C GLN A 133 -1.03 -8.58 -10.50
N LEU A 134 -0.46 -8.13 -9.39
CA LEU A 134 0.38 -6.94 -9.33
C LEU A 134 1.85 -7.30 -9.53
N VAL A 135 2.68 -6.28 -9.70
CA VAL A 135 4.13 -6.40 -9.68
C VAL A 135 4.68 -5.55 -8.55
N ILE A 136 5.51 -6.16 -7.69
CA ILE A 136 6.37 -5.46 -6.76
C ILE A 136 7.72 -5.21 -7.43
N VAL A 137 8.10 -3.95 -7.50
CA VAL A 137 9.43 -3.51 -7.93
C VAL A 137 10.16 -2.95 -6.72
N ARG A 138 11.27 -3.58 -6.33
CA ARG A 138 12.10 -3.12 -5.22
C ARG A 138 13.23 -2.25 -5.74
N GLU A 139 13.40 -1.08 -5.17
CA GLU A 139 14.59 -0.23 -5.30
C GLU A 139 15.42 -0.29 -4.02
N THR A 140 16.73 -0.42 -4.15
CA THR A 140 17.66 -0.35 -3.00
C THR A 140 18.39 0.98 -3.03
N HIS A 141 18.50 1.63 -1.88
CA HIS A 141 19.08 2.96 -1.80
C HIS A 141 20.59 2.88 -1.44
N PRO A 142 21.48 3.69 -2.07
CA PRO A 142 22.93 3.63 -1.83
C PRO A 142 23.36 3.87 -0.38
N ARG A 143 22.52 4.58 0.40
CA ARG A 143 22.74 4.85 1.82
C ARG A 143 22.19 3.75 2.75
N GLY A 144 21.85 2.59 2.22
CA GLY A 144 21.12 1.56 2.95
C GLY A 144 19.62 1.74 2.83
N GLY A 145 18.87 0.66 3.07
CA GLY A 145 17.43 0.63 2.92
C GLY A 145 16.93 0.28 1.53
N TYR A 146 15.60 0.16 1.43
CA TYR A 146 14.90 -0.11 0.19
C TYR A 146 13.50 0.53 0.20
N GLN A 147 12.93 0.71 -0.99
CA GLN A 147 11.52 1.02 -1.17
C GLN A 147 10.90 0.05 -2.17
N ASP A 148 9.70 -0.41 -1.86
CA ASP A 148 8.92 -1.26 -2.76
C ASP A 148 7.84 -0.42 -3.44
N HIS A 149 7.71 -0.62 -4.75
CA HIS A 149 6.72 0.04 -5.60
C HIS A 149 5.75 -1.00 -6.13
N LEU A 150 4.47 -0.69 -6.11
CA LEU A 150 3.43 -1.58 -6.64
C LEU A 150 2.97 -1.07 -7.99
N TYR A 151 2.97 -1.94 -8.99
CA TYR A 151 2.46 -1.65 -10.32
C TYR A 151 1.34 -2.62 -10.67
N GLY A 152 0.31 -2.10 -11.33
CA GLY A 152 -0.82 -2.88 -11.80
C GLY A 152 -1.17 -2.50 -13.23
N TYR A 153 -1.87 -3.40 -13.89
CA TYR A 153 -2.36 -3.21 -15.24
C TYR A 153 -3.88 -3.11 -15.24
N ALA A 154 -4.42 -2.10 -15.92
CA ALA A 154 -5.85 -1.96 -16.22
C ALA A 154 -6.02 -1.03 -17.41
N ASP A 155 -7.07 -1.24 -18.20
CA ASP A 155 -7.44 -0.35 -19.33
C ASP A 155 -6.28 -0.08 -20.30
N GLY A 156 -5.46 -1.10 -20.58
CA GLY A 156 -4.31 -0.98 -21.49
C GLY A 156 -3.07 -0.32 -20.90
N LYS A 157 -3.07 0.03 -19.60
CA LYS A 157 -2.03 0.83 -18.96
C LYS A 157 -1.42 0.12 -17.76
N LEU A 158 -0.09 0.09 -17.73
CA LEU A 158 0.69 -0.22 -16.54
C LEU A 158 0.90 1.07 -15.73
N VAL A 159 0.57 1.08 -14.43
CA VAL A 159 0.64 2.28 -13.59
C VAL A 159 1.13 1.92 -12.19
N GLU A 160 1.93 2.79 -11.57
CA GLU A 160 2.27 2.68 -10.14
C GLU A 160 1.04 2.98 -9.28
N LEU A 161 0.67 2.05 -8.41
CA LEU A 161 -0.42 2.19 -7.46
C LEU A 161 -0.02 3.17 -6.35
N LYS A 162 -0.76 4.29 -6.26
CA LYS A 162 -0.53 5.37 -5.31
C LYS A 162 -1.78 5.71 -4.52
N VAL A 163 -1.58 6.25 -3.32
CA VAL A 163 -2.63 6.83 -2.48
C VAL A 163 -2.28 8.30 -2.29
N ASP A 164 -3.18 9.18 -2.70
CA ASP A 164 -2.99 10.65 -2.66
C ASP A 164 -1.67 11.11 -3.29
N GLY A 165 -1.29 10.47 -4.41
CA GLY A 165 -0.06 10.76 -5.16
C GLY A 165 1.23 10.23 -4.52
N ARG A 166 1.15 9.47 -3.42
CA ARG A 166 2.29 8.86 -2.73
C ARG A 166 2.33 7.36 -2.96
N THR A 167 3.54 6.80 -3.04
CA THR A 167 3.74 5.35 -3.08
C THR A 167 3.13 4.71 -1.84
N LEU A 168 2.44 3.58 -2.02
CA LEU A 168 1.73 2.89 -0.94
C LEU A 168 2.67 2.45 0.18
N LEU A 169 3.84 1.91 -0.19
CA LEU A 169 4.77 1.27 0.72
C LEU A 169 5.84 2.28 1.17
N PRO A 170 6.11 2.36 2.48
CA PRO A 170 7.11 3.28 3.00
C PRO A 170 8.52 2.83 2.60
N PHE A 171 9.46 3.77 2.66
CA PHE A 171 10.87 3.46 2.65
C PHE A 171 11.27 2.72 3.94
N VAL A 172 12.08 1.68 3.82
CA VAL A 172 12.58 0.87 4.93
C VAL A 172 14.08 1.10 5.07
N ALA A 173 14.51 1.74 6.16
CA ALA A 173 15.92 1.98 6.44
C ALA A 173 16.56 0.75 7.11
N THR A 174 17.38 -0.01 6.38
CA THR A 174 18.02 -1.24 6.89
C THR A 174 19.31 -0.99 7.67
N ASP A 175 19.80 0.25 7.70
CA ASP A 175 20.99 0.69 8.42
C ASP A 175 20.67 1.20 9.84
N THR A 176 19.38 1.23 10.20
CA THR A 176 18.92 1.59 11.54
C THR A 176 18.69 0.35 12.38
N THR A 177 18.90 0.46 13.69
CA THR A 177 18.50 -0.57 14.65
C THR A 177 17.02 -0.42 15.05
N ASP A 178 16.22 0.34 14.29
CA ASP A 178 14.81 0.58 14.60
C ASP A 178 13.95 -0.58 14.03
N PRO A 179 13.44 -1.49 14.87
CA PRO A 179 12.62 -2.62 14.44
C PRO A 179 11.28 -2.18 13.86
N ALA A 180 10.87 -0.91 14.06
CA ALA A 180 9.65 -0.36 13.47
C ALA A 180 9.81 0.16 12.04
N ALA A 181 11.03 0.15 11.48
CA ALA A 181 11.26 0.59 10.11
C ALA A 181 10.61 -0.33 9.06
N GLY A 182 10.20 -1.54 9.43
CA GLY A 182 9.56 -2.49 8.54
C GLY A 182 8.03 -2.36 8.44
N TYR A 183 7.45 -3.19 7.60
CA TYR A 183 6.01 -3.33 7.42
C TYR A 183 5.67 -4.76 6.99
N LYS A 184 4.40 -5.13 7.12
CA LYS A 184 3.84 -6.40 6.66
C LYS A 184 2.71 -6.15 5.66
N LEU A 185 2.67 -6.91 4.56
CA LEU A 185 1.54 -6.94 3.64
C LEU A 185 0.73 -8.21 3.77
N GLN A 186 -0.60 -8.04 3.77
CA GLN A 186 -1.59 -9.09 3.68
C GLN A 186 -2.53 -8.80 2.51
N CYS A 187 -2.91 -9.84 1.77
CA CYS A 187 -3.76 -9.72 0.59
C CYS A 187 -4.98 -10.62 0.75
N ALA A 188 -6.16 -10.08 0.50
CA ALA A 188 -7.42 -10.82 0.55
C ALA A 188 -8.52 -10.06 -0.20
N ASP A 189 -9.35 -10.77 -0.96
CA ASP A 189 -10.63 -10.30 -1.52
C ASP A 189 -10.58 -8.88 -2.15
N GLY A 190 -9.64 -8.64 -3.06
CA GLY A 190 -9.45 -7.38 -3.77
C GLY A 190 -8.76 -6.30 -2.94
N THR A 191 -8.24 -6.65 -1.76
CA THR A 191 -7.65 -5.69 -0.83
C THR A 191 -6.20 -6.01 -0.50
N ILE A 192 -5.44 -4.96 -0.23
CA ILE A 192 -4.10 -5.01 0.36
C ILE A 192 -4.18 -4.34 1.72
N THR A 193 -3.75 -5.04 2.76
CA THR A 193 -3.62 -4.50 4.11
C THR A 193 -2.14 -4.30 4.44
N VAL A 194 -1.78 -3.06 4.75
CA VAL A 194 -0.44 -2.66 5.21
C VAL A 194 -0.48 -2.54 6.72
N ILE A 195 0.31 -3.35 7.41
CA ILE A 195 0.48 -3.29 8.87
C ILE A 195 1.87 -2.73 9.15
N ARG A 196 1.94 -1.68 9.97
CA ARG A 196 3.19 -0.99 10.32
C ARG A 196 3.22 -0.58 11.79
N ALA A 197 4.42 -0.43 12.32
CA ALA A 197 4.66 0.22 13.60
C ALA A 197 4.88 1.72 13.37
N VAL A 198 4.19 2.57 14.13
CA VAL A 198 4.32 4.04 14.09
C VAL A 198 4.76 4.50 15.47
N ALA A 199 5.70 5.43 15.58
CA ALA A 199 6.12 5.93 16.89
C ALA A 199 4.92 6.51 17.67
N HIS A 200 4.72 6.00 18.89
CA HIS A 200 3.63 6.38 19.78
C HIS A 200 3.71 7.86 20.15
N LYS A 201 2.56 8.53 20.26
CA LYS A 201 2.47 9.94 20.66
C LYS A 201 1.38 10.15 21.72
N PRO A 202 1.68 10.89 22.81
CA PRO A 202 2.97 11.49 23.14
C PRO A 202 4.04 10.45 23.52
N VAL A 203 5.32 10.80 23.34
CA VAL A 203 6.40 9.91 23.77
C VAL A 203 6.39 9.78 25.29
N GLY A 204 6.29 8.55 25.79
CA GLY A 204 6.31 8.25 27.22
C GLY A 204 7.73 8.24 27.81
N ILE A 205 7.89 7.57 28.96
CA ILE A 205 9.21 7.39 29.60
C ILE A 205 10.15 6.55 28.72
N ALA A 206 9.59 5.63 27.92
CA ALA A 206 10.31 4.83 26.95
C ALA A 206 9.70 5.00 25.55
N PRO A 207 10.50 4.89 24.47
CA PRO A 207 9.97 4.79 23.12
C PRO A 207 9.04 3.58 22.98
N ALA A 208 7.90 3.81 22.35
CA ALA A 208 6.89 2.81 22.07
C ALA A 208 6.29 3.04 20.69
N TYR A 209 5.53 2.06 20.21
CA TYR A 209 4.95 2.07 18.88
C TYR A 209 3.47 1.69 18.90
N ASP A 210 2.70 2.36 18.07
CA ASP A 210 1.33 2.03 17.75
C ASP A 210 1.32 1.17 16.50
N ILE A 211 0.69 0.01 16.57
CA ILE A 211 0.60 -0.91 15.45
C ILE A 211 -0.66 -0.58 14.67
N VAL A 212 -0.49 -0.02 13.49
CA VAL A 212 -1.60 0.44 12.65
C VAL A 212 -1.74 -0.46 11.44
N SER A 213 -2.97 -0.83 11.15
CA SER A 213 -3.38 -1.57 9.96
C SER A 213 -4.21 -0.65 9.07
N THR A 214 -3.77 -0.42 7.84
CA THR A 214 -4.56 0.28 6.83
C THR A 214 -4.87 -0.67 5.68
N THR A 215 -6.16 -0.86 5.39
CA THR A 215 -6.65 -1.70 4.30
C THR A 215 -7.01 -0.81 3.12
N TYR A 216 -6.55 -1.21 1.94
CA TYR A 216 -6.77 -0.53 0.68
C TYR A 216 -7.52 -1.46 -0.26
N ALA A 217 -8.66 -1.00 -0.77
CA ALA A 217 -9.32 -1.67 -1.90
C ALA A 217 -8.54 -1.36 -3.18
N VAL A 218 -8.34 -2.39 -3.99
CA VAL A 218 -7.59 -2.31 -5.24
C VAL A 218 -8.55 -2.56 -6.40
N ASP A 219 -8.76 -1.53 -7.21
CA ASP A 219 -9.66 -1.57 -8.37
C ASP A 219 -8.87 -1.17 -9.62
N GLY A 220 -8.46 -2.18 -10.40
CA GLY A 220 -7.52 -1.99 -11.51
C GLY A 220 -6.19 -1.37 -11.03
N THR A 221 -5.95 -0.12 -11.43
CA THR A 221 -4.77 0.68 -11.06
C THR A 221 -5.03 1.71 -9.94
N VAL A 222 -6.24 1.73 -9.38
CA VAL A 222 -6.64 2.68 -8.35
C VAL A 222 -6.63 2.03 -6.97
N LEU A 223 -6.00 2.72 -6.01
CA LEU A 223 -6.09 2.38 -4.59
C LEU A 223 -7.05 3.33 -3.87
N LYS A 224 -7.92 2.77 -3.03
CA LYS A 224 -8.79 3.54 -2.13
C LYS A 224 -8.64 3.02 -0.71
N VAL A 225 -8.53 3.92 0.27
CA VAL A 225 -8.55 3.52 1.68
C VAL A 225 -9.92 2.92 2.00
N ALA A 226 -9.93 1.64 2.35
CA ALA A 226 -11.14 0.91 2.72
C ALA A 226 -11.36 0.90 4.24
N GLY A 227 -10.28 0.99 5.02
CA GLY A 227 -10.36 1.08 6.46
C GLY A 227 -9.00 1.29 7.11
N GLN A 228 -9.01 1.82 8.33
CA GLN A 228 -7.83 1.92 9.18
C GLN A 228 -8.23 1.52 10.60
N ARG A 229 -7.34 0.76 11.25
CA ARG A 229 -7.50 0.39 12.66
C ARG A 229 -6.16 0.33 13.36
N GLU A 230 -6.16 0.68 14.62
CA GLU A 230 -5.07 0.36 15.53
C GLU A 230 -5.24 -1.08 16.01
N LEU A 231 -4.18 -1.86 15.93
CA LEU A 231 -4.13 -3.26 16.38
C LEU A 231 -3.68 -3.36 17.83
N LYS A 232 -2.72 -2.52 18.21
CA LYS A 232 -2.15 -2.46 19.55
C LYS A 232 -1.52 -1.09 19.77
N ASP A 233 -1.80 -0.51 20.92
CA ASP A 233 -1.25 0.76 21.38
C ASP A 233 0.00 0.52 22.23
N ASN A 234 0.94 1.47 22.21
CA ASN A 234 2.06 1.57 23.16
C ASN A 234 2.90 0.28 23.30
N VAL A 235 3.27 -0.34 22.18
CA VAL A 235 4.15 -1.52 22.14
C VAL A 235 5.59 -1.09 22.37
N LEU A 236 6.23 -1.59 23.43
CA LEU A 236 7.64 -1.30 23.67
C LEU A 236 8.53 -1.92 22.60
N HIS A 237 9.68 -1.30 22.36
CA HIS A 237 10.66 -1.76 21.38
C HIS A 237 11.03 -3.25 21.54
N ASN A 238 11.28 -3.69 22.79
CA ASN A 238 11.66 -5.08 23.06
C ASN A 238 10.52 -6.08 22.84
N ASP A 239 9.27 -5.62 22.90
CA ASP A 239 8.08 -6.47 22.75
C ASP A 239 7.65 -6.56 21.27
N LEU A 240 8.07 -5.61 20.43
CA LEU A 240 7.65 -5.53 19.02
C LEU A 240 7.99 -6.80 18.24
N GLY A 241 9.20 -7.34 18.41
CA GLY A 241 9.62 -8.56 17.72
C GLY A 241 8.94 -9.83 18.22
N GLN A 242 8.44 -9.82 19.46
CA GLN A 242 7.70 -10.94 20.03
C GLN A 242 6.23 -10.91 19.59
N ASP A 243 5.59 -9.74 19.66
CA ASP A 243 4.18 -9.58 19.36
C ASP A 243 3.89 -9.51 17.86
N PHE A 244 4.83 -8.96 17.08
CA PHE A 244 4.71 -8.73 15.64
C PHE A 244 6.00 -9.13 14.90
N PRO A 245 6.39 -10.42 14.92
CA PRO A 245 7.68 -10.89 14.40
C PRO A 245 7.93 -10.57 12.92
N ASP A 246 6.86 -10.38 12.13
CA ASP A 246 6.97 -10.09 10.70
C ASP A 246 7.39 -8.64 10.41
N ILE A 247 7.12 -7.70 11.32
CA ILE A 247 7.42 -6.27 11.10
C ILE A 247 8.94 -6.04 11.09
N PRO A 248 9.71 -6.46 12.12
CA PRO A 248 11.16 -6.22 12.15
C PRO A 248 11.93 -7.03 11.10
N GLN A 249 11.36 -8.14 10.64
CA GLN A 249 12.04 -9.02 9.67
C GLN A 249 11.97 -8.51 8.23
N HIS A 250 11.32 -7.35 7.99
CA HIS A 250 11.24 -6.76 6.65
C HIS A 250 10.61 -7.73 5.63
N GLN A 251 9.73 -8.63 6.10
CA GLN A 251 9.06 -9.61 5.26
C GLN A 251 7.93 -8.94 4.48
N LEU A 252 8.26 -8.62 3.23
CA LEU A 252 7.38 -7.97 2.26
C LEU A 252 6.05 -8.71 2.07
N LEU A 253 6.10 -10.04 1.95
CA LEU A 253 4.95 -10.88 1.62
C LEU A 253 4.67 -11.83 2.77
N SER A 254 3.53 -11.66 3.42
CA SER A 254 2.98 -12.65 4.34
C SER A 254 1.88 -13.46 3.66
N SER A 255 1.24 -14.35 4.42
CA SER A 255 0.15 -15.22 3.97
C SER A 255 -0.86 -14.52 3.05
N GLY A 256 -1.18 -15.15 1.91
CA GLY A 256 -2.23 -14.70 0.98
C GLY A 256 -1.77 -13.81 -0.17
N CYS A 257 -0.53 -13.33 -0.15
CA CYS A 257 0.05 -12.49 -1.21
C CYS A 257 0.94 -13.27 -2.23
N ALA A 258 0.86 -14.60 -2.24
CA ALA A 258 1.68 -15.47 -3.09
C ALA A 258 0.98 -15.76 -4.42
#